data_AF-B4PFQ9-F1
#
_entry.id   AF-B4PFQ9-F1
#
_cell.length_a   1.000
_cell.length_b   1.000
_cell.length_c   1.000
_cell.angle_alpha   90.00
_cell.angle_beta   90.00
_cell.angle_gamma   90.00
#
_symmetry.space_group_name_H-M   'P 1'
#
loop_
_entity.id
_entity.type
_entity.pdbx_description
1 polymer ?
#
loop_
_entity_poly.entity_id
_entity_poly.type
_entity_poly.pdbx_seq_one_letter_code
_entity_poly.pdbx_strand_id
1 'polypeptide(L)'
;MEDINFNDFTPKERYEIIKEFLVKMQNAKSMPSKDMHVQRFFEHYLRKFYKMPEKLVNDIAYCQRAIKTHLEIHQTIVSVFAQQADADPIIKDKYINELEEMLHELNAECNYLVLRLQDDIDRFCSAFTEQDIKPNKMVIKDIVSAAIIPLIVNPNIALKPCFVMERPNEAQLIRKYFIIEGIEPTVEIPPIVESPDPLSPSHTNLDVRKSRLNLQAALSRARANCKPAERSKEYDQAEFTKDSILHAVGLCSHAEYKRLKLSMVLLQKRKPKPTEKTK
;
A
#
# COMPACT_ATOMS: atom_id res chain seq x y z
N MET A 1 24.38 -27.10 -21.48
CA MET A 1 24.61 -26.76 -20.06
C MET A 1 23.41 -27.29 -19.32
N GLU A 2 23.61 -28.20 -18.37
CA GLU A 2 22.55 -28.69 -17.49
C GLU A 2 21.89 -27.48 -16.81
N ASP A 3 20.55 -27.44 -16.79
CA ASP A 3 19.79 -26.37 -16.14
C ASP A 3 19.91 -26.52 -14.62
N ILE A 4 21.00 -26.00 -14.06
CA ILE A 4 21.20 -25.94 -12.61
C ILE A 4 20.13 -25.01 -12.03
N ASN A 5 19.18 -25.58 -11.28
CA ASN A 5 18.21 -24.80 -10.53
C ASN A 5 18.85 -24.31 -9.24
N PHE A 6 19.24 -23.02 -9.19
CA PHE A 6 19.88 -22.47 -7.99
C PHE A 6 19.00 -22.54 -6.72
N ASN A 7 17.69 -22.76 -6.86
CA ASN A 7 16.81 -22.95 -5.71
C ASN A 7 17.02 -24.28 -4.98
N ASP A 8 17.74 -25.22 -5.58
CA ASP A 8 18.06 -26.51 -4.97
C ASP A 8 19.19 -26.37 -3.93
N PHE A 9 19.91 -25.24 -3.94
CA PHE A 9 20.95 -24.92 -2.98
C PHE A 9 20.42 -24.16 -1.76
N THR A 10 21.03 -24.42 -0.61
CA THR A 10 20.80 -23.64 0.61
C THR A 10 21.16 -22.15 0.41
N PRO A 11 20.60 -21.21 1.20
CA PRO A 11 20.97 -19.80 1.10
C PRO A 11 22.48 -19.54 1.21
N LYS A 12 23.17 -20.33 2.04
CA LYS A 12 24.63 -20.24 2.22
C LYS A 12 25.38 -20.71 0.98
N GLU A 13 25.01 -21.85 0.41
CA GLU A 13 25.62 -22.35 -0.82
C GLU A 13 25.40 -21.40 -2.00
N ARG A 14 24.19 -20.85 -2.15
CA ARG A 14 23.93 -19.83 -3.17
C ARG A 14 24.84 -18.63 -3.02
N TYR A 15 24.99 -18.12 -1.80
CA TYR A 15 25.88 -16.99 -1.53
C TYR A 15 27.33 -17.29 -1.92
N GLU A 16 27.87 -18.45 -1.55
CA GLU A 16 29.25 -18.83 -1.89
C GLU A 16 29.43 -19.01 -3.41
N ILE A 17 28.49 -19.67 -4.10
CA ILE A 17 28.56 -19.85 -5.57
C ILE A 17 28.57 -18.49 -6.28
N ILE A 18 27.69 -17.56 -5.89
CA ILE A 18 27.65 -16.22 -6.46
C ILE A 18 28.96 -15.49 -6.19
N LYS A 19 29.44 -15.53 -4.94
CA LYS A 19 30.67 -14.85 -4.53
C LYS A 19 31.86 -15.33 -5.35
N GLU A 20 32.06 -16.65 -5.46
CA GLU A 20 33.12 -17.22 -6.29
C GLU A 20 33.00 -16.83 -7.76
N PHE A 21 31.77 -16.85 -8.30
CA PHE A 21 31.51 -16.46 -9.68
C PHE A 21 31.86 -14.99 -9.94
N LEU A 22 31.45 -14.09 -9.04
CA LEU A 22 31.75 -12.67 -9.12
C LEU A 22 33.25 -12.41 -9.01
N VAL A 23 33.96 -13.06 -8.08
CA VAL A 23 35.42 -12.96 -7.96
C VAL A 23 36.12 -13.45 -9.23
N LYS A 24 35.69 -14.57 -9.82
CA LYS A 24 36.23 -15.07 -11.10
C LYS A 24 35.99 -14.09 -12.25
N MET A 25 34.79 -13.51 -12.34
CA MET A 25 34.49 -12.49 -13.35
C MET A 25 35.32 -11.22 -13.17
N GLN A 26 35.50 -10.79 -11.91
CA GLN A 26 36.27 -9.60 -11.59
C GLN A 26 37.76 -9.82 -11.88
N ASN A 27 38.33 -10.99 -11.54
CA ASN A 27 39.74 -11.32 -11.82
C ASN A 27 40.07 -11.39 -13.31
N ALA A 28 39.08 -11.60 -14.17
CA ALA A 28 39.21 -11.53 -15.63
C ALA A 28 39.30 -10.08 -16.18
N LYS A 29 39.96 -9.15 -15.46
CA LYS A 29 40.00 -7.65 -15.52
C LYS A 29 40.24 -6.93 -16.87
N SER A 30 40.01 -7.51 -18.05
CA SER A 30 40.50 -6.93 -19.32
C SER A 30 39.53 -6.15 -20.22
N MET A 31 38.26 -5.86 -19.87
CA MET A 31 37.40 -5.01 -20.76
C MET A 31 36.34 -4.12 -20.07
N PRO A 32 36.16 -2.85 -20.49
CA PRO A 32 35.15 -1.91 -19.96
C PRO A 32 33.68 -2.28 -20.25
N SER A 33 33.42 -3.16 -21.24
CA SER A 33 32.07 -3.62 -21.57
C SER A 33 31.48 -4.59 -20.53
N LYS A 34 32.30 -5.09 -19.59
CA LYS A 34 31.93 -6.14 -18.63
C LYS A 34 31.05 -5.66 -17.49
N ASP A 35 31.13 -4.41 -17.04
CA ASP A 35 30.23 -3.91 -15.98
C ASP A 35 28.76 -4.04 -16.39
N MET A 36 28.46 -3.80 -17.66
CA MET A 36 27.12 -4.03 -18.22
C MET A 36 26.74 -5.52 -18.24
N HIS A 37 27.69 -6.43 -18.48
CA HIS A 37 27.43 -7.87 -18.44
C HIS A 37 27.25 -8.40 -17.01
N VAL A 38 28.03 -7.91 -16.05
CA VAL A 38 27.88 -8.21 -14.62
C VAL A 38 26.54 -7.68 -14.11
N GLN A 39 26.17 -6.47 -14.51
CA GLN A 39 24.88 -5.87 -14.14
C GLN A 39 23.69 -6.58 -14.79
N ARG A 40 23.78 -6.98 -16.07
CA ARG A 40 22.74 -7.82 -16.72
C ARG A 40 22.62 -9.20 -16.07
N PHE A 41 23.74 -9.81 -15.68
CA PHE A 41 23.74 -11.05 -14.92
C PHE A 41 23.06 -10.87 -13.57
N PHE A 42 23.37 -9.80 -12.84
CA PHE A 42 22.70 -9.46 -11.58
C PHE A 42 21.19 -9.31 -11.76
N GLU A 43 20.75 -8.58 -12.78
CA GLU A 43 19.32 -8.39 -13.06
C GLU A 43 18.62 -9.72 -13.40
N HIS A 44 19.26 -10.57 -14.21
CA HIS A 44 18.76 -11.91 -14.52
C HIS A 44 18.68 -12.79 -13.26
N TYR A 45 19.75 -12.78 -12.47
CA TYR A 45 19.87 -13.57 -11.25
C TYR A 45 18.79 -13.17 -10.24
N LEU A 46 18.61 -11.87 -10.00
CA LEU A 46 17.62 -11.36 -9.07
C LEU A 46 16.20 -11.71 -9.56
N ARG A 47 15.88 -11.55 -10.84
CA ARG A 47 14.58 -11.93 -11.39
C ARG A 47 14.28 -13.44 -11.34
N LYS A 48 15.30 -14.28 -11.50
CA LYS A 48 15.13 -15.74 -11.61
C LYS A 48 15.17 -16.45 -10.26
N PHE A 49 15.94 -15.94 -9.30
CA PHE A 49 16.26 -16.68 -8.07
C PHE A 49 15.87 -15.98 -6.78
N TYR A 50 15.59 -14.67 -6.80
CA TYR A 50 15.03 -14.03 -5.62
C TYR A 50 13.55 -14.42 -5.50
N LYS A 51 13.23 -15.10 -4.40
CA LYS A 51 11.85 -15.45 -4.05
C LYS A 51 11.43 -14.56 -2.90
N MET A 52 10.45 -13.69 -3.14
CA MET A 52 9.94 -12.83 -2.08
C MET A 52 9.24 -13.65 -1.00
N PRO A 53 9.40 -13.27 0.28
CA PRO A 53 8.71 -13.93 1.38
C PRO A 53 7.19 -13.68 1.28
N GLU A 54 6.46 -14.69 0.78
CA GLU A 54 5.02 -14.58 0.47
C GLU A 54 4.17 -14.07 1.64
N LYS A 55 4.42 -14.58 2.85
CA LYS A 55 3.70 -14.15 4.06
C LYS A 55 3.92 -12.66 4.35
N LEU A 56 5.15 -12.19 4.22
CA LEU A 56 5.49 -10.78 4.44
C LEU A 56 4.86 -9.88 3.38
N VAL A 57 4.91 -10.31 2.12
CA VAL A 57 4.27 -9.61 0.98
C VAL A 57 2.75 -9.51 1.16
N ASN A 58 2.12 -10.60 1.59
CA ASN A 58 0.68 -10.63 1.86
C ASN A 58 0.31 -9.70 3.01
N ASP A 59 1.10 -9.65 4.07
CA ASP A 59 0.87 -8.76 5.21
C ASP A 59 1.04 -7.29 4.82
N ILE A 60 2.05 -6.94 4.01
CA ILE A 60 2.21 -5.57 3.49
C ILE A 60 0.98 -5.19 2.66
N ALA A 61 0.55 -6.06 1.74
CA ALA A 61 -0.63 -5.81 0.91
C ALA A 61 -1.90 -5.70 1.77
N TYR A 62 -2.03 -6.52 2.81
CA TYR A 62 -3.13 -6.48 3.77
C TYR A 62 -3.17 -5.14 4.51
N CYS A 63 -2.07 -4.69 5.09
CA CYS A 63 -1.98 -3.41 5.78
C CYS A 63 -2.33 -2.24 4.85
N GLN A 64 -1.84 -2.25 3.61
CA GLN A 64 -2.17 -1.18 2.66
C GLN A 64 -3.65 -1.16 2.27
N ARG A 65 -4.29 -2.32 2.11
CA ARG A 65 -5.74 -2.40 1.92
C ARG A 65 -6.49 -1.90 3.15
N ALA A 66 -6.08 -2.30 4.34
CA ALA A 66 -6.70 -1.87 5.59
C ALA A 66 -6.60 -0.34 5.76
N ILE A 67 -5.43 0.26 5.50
CA ILE A 67 -5.25 1.72 5.49
C ILE A 67 -6.24 2.38 4.54
N LYS A 68 -6.34 1.88 3.30
CA LYS A 68 -7.28 2.41 2.31
C LYS A 68 -8.73 2.36 2.84
N THR A 69 -9.15 1.21 3.35
CA THR A 69 -10.51 1.05 3.90
C THR A 69 -10.77 2.01 5.07
N HIS A 70 -9.83 2.17 6.00
CA HIS A 70 -10.01 3.08 7.14
C HIS A 70 -10.07 4.54 6.69
N LEU A 71 -9.27 4.94 5.70
CA LEU A 71 -9.35 6.28 5.09
C LEU A 71 -10.69 6.53 4.38
N GLU A 72 -11.21 5.53 3.64
CA GLU A 72 -12.51 5.63 2.98
C GLU A 72 -13.65 5.79 4.01
N ILE A 73 -13.60 5.06 5.12
CA ILE A 73 -14.56 5.20 6.22
C ILE A 73 -14.43 6.56 6.90
N HIS A 74 -13.21 7.01 7.18
CA HIS A 74 -12.95 8.35 7.73
C HIS A 74 -13.57 9.43 6.84
N GLN A 75 -13.28 9.41 5.54
CA GLN A 75 -13.84 10.36 4.57
C GLN A 75 -15.38 10.28 4.51
N THR A 76 -15.94 9.07 4.62
CA THR A 76 -17.38 8.86 4.66
C THR A 76 -17.99 9.52 5.90
N ILE A 77 -17.42 9.32 7.09
CA ILE A 77 -17.89 9.95 8.32
C ILE A 77 -17.88 11.48 8.18
N VAL A 78 -16.76 12.07 7.75
CA VAL A 78 -16.64 13.53 7.56
C VAL A 78 -17.72 14.04 6.60
N SER A 79 -17.92 13.35 5.47
CA SER A 79 -18.90 13.74 4.45
C SER A 79 -20.34 13.69 4.97
N VAL A 80 -20.67 12.67 5.77
CA VAL A 80 -22.02 12.46 6.27
C VAL A 80 -22.35 13.46 7.38
N PHE A 81 -21.41 13.76 8.28
CA PHE A 81 -21.57 14.82 9.29
C PHE A 81 -21.69 16.22 8.67
N ALA A 82 -20.99 16.49 7.57
CA ALA A 82 -21.12 17.78 6.86
C ALA A 82 -22.51 18.01 6.25
N GLN A 83 -23.28 16.94 6.00
CA GLN A 83 -24.63 17.01 5.44
C GLN A 83 -25.74 17.10 6.49
N GLN A 84 -25.41 17.01 7.78
CA GLN A 84 -26.37 17.00 8.88
C GLN A 84 -26.25 18.27 9.70
N ALA A 85 -27.30 19.08 9.71
CA ALA A 85 -27.32 20.34 10.45
C ALA A 85 -27.37 20.15 11.97
N ASP A 86 -27.82 18.98 12.43
CA ASP A 86 -27.98 18.58 13.83
C ASP A 86 -26.94 17.56 14.30
N ALA A 87 -25.88 17.36 13.51
CA ALA A 87 -24.84 16.39 13.83
C ALA A 87 -24.03 16.86 15.05
N ASP A 88 -23.87 15.98 16.05
CA ASP A 88 -23.06 16.28 17.23
C ASP A 88 -21.55 16.30 16.86
N PRO A 89 -20.88 17.45 16.91
CA PRO A 89 -19.45 17.55 16.57
C PRO A 89 -18.57 16.73 17.53
N ILE A 90 -18.99 16.53 18.78
CA ILE A 90 -18.22 15.77 19.77
C ILE A 90 -18.17 14.28 19.36
N ILE A 91 -19.29 13.74 18.88
CA ILE A 91 -19.35 12.35 18.40
C ILE A 91 -18.51 12.20 17.13
N LYS A 92 -18.58 13.17 16.22
CA LYS A 92 -17.73 13.20 15.01
C LYS A 92 -16.26 13.11 15.39
N ASP A 93 -15.79 14.03 16.22
CA ASP A 93 -14.38 14.13 16.59
C ASP A 93 -13.91 12.86 17.30
N LYS A 94 -14.76 12.26 18.15
CA LYS A 94 -14.47 10.96 18.75
C LYS A 94 -14.26 9.85 17.71
N TYR A 95 -15.12 9.75 16.70
CA TYR A 95 -14.99 8.72 15.65
C TYR A 95 -13.77 8.96 14.76
N ILE A 96 -13.47 10.22 14.45
CA ILE A 96 -12.30 10.59 13.67
C ILE A 96 -11.02 10.25 14.43
N ASN A 97 -10.90 10.66 15.69
CA ASN A 97 -9.72 10.37 16.52
C ASN A 97 -9.48 8.86 16.64
N GLU A 98 -10.53 8.06 16.85
CA GLU A 98 -10.39 6.60 16.90
C GLU A 98 -9.85 6.01 15.58
N LEU A 99 -10.33 6.50 14.44
CA LEU A 99 -9.85 6.06 13.13
C LEU A 99 -8.42 6.53 12.85
N GLU A 100 -8.06 7.74 13.27
CA GLU A 100 -6.71 8.28 13.13
C GLU A 100 -5.70 7.49 13.96
N GLU A 101 -6.02 7.16 15.22
CA GLU A 101 -5.19 6.29 16.05
C GLU A 101 -4.95 4.93 15.37
N MET A 102 -6.02 4.30 14.86
CA MET A 102 -5.92 3.04 14.12
C MET A 102 -5.09 3.16 12.83
N LEU A 103 -5.22 4.27 12.11
CA LEU A 103 -4.42 4.56 10.91
C LEU A 103 -2.94 4.75 11.24
N HIS A 104 -2.62 5.39 12.38
CA HIS A 104 -1.24 5.54 12.84
C HIS A 104 -0.61 4.18 13.16
N GLU A 105 -1.32 3.31 13.88
CA GLU A 105 -0.87 1.93 14.14
C GLU A 105 -0.64 1.16 12.85
N LEU A 106 -1.63 1.16 11.94
CA LEU A 106 -1.56 0.46 10.66
C LEU A 106 -0.40 0.95 9.80
N ASN A 107 -0.16 2.26 9.77
CA ASN A 107 0.95 2.85 9.03
C ASN A 107 2.31 2.47 9.65
N ALA A 108 2.43 2.49 10.97
CA ALA A 108 3.65 2.05 11.65
C ALA A 108 3.96 0.57 11.37
N GLU A 109 2.94 -0.28 11.46
CA GLU A 109 3.01 -1.71 11.17
C GLU A 109 3.42 -1.96 9.70
N CYS A 110 2.76 -1.28 8.74
CA CYS A 110 3.11 -1.37 7.33
C CYS A 110 4.56 -0.95 7.05
N ASN A 111 5.02 0.15 7.66
CA ASN A 111 6.40 0.64 7.49
C ASN A 111 7.41 -0.34 8.05
N TYR A 112 7.14 -0.94 9.22
CA TYR A 112 7.98 -1.98 9.78
C TYR A 112 8.12 -3.19 8.85
N LEU A 113 7.02 -3.66 8.26
CA LEU A 113 7.06 -4.77 7.31
C LEU A 113 7.85 -4.43 6.03
N VAL A 114 7.72 -3.20 5.53
CA VAL A 114 8.49 -2.72 4.37
C VAL A 114 9.98 -2.67 4.68
N LEU A 115 10.38 -2.20 5.87
CA LEU A 115 11.78 -2.24 6.30
C LEU A 115 12.31 -3.67 6.40
N ARG A 116 11.51 -4.59 6.95
CA ARG A 116 11.89 -6.01 7.02
C ARG A 116 12.05 -6.65 5.64
N LEU A 117 11.23 -6.23 4.67
CA LEU A 117 11.37 -6.66 3.28
C LEU A 117 12.64 -6.09 2.64
N GLN A 118 12.95 -4.82 2.92
CA GLN A 118 14.19 -4.19 2.48
C GLN A 118 15.41 -4.94 3.02
N ASP A 119 15.42 -5.31 4.30
CA ASP A 119 16.50 -6.11 4.92
C ASP A 119 16.67 -7.49 4.26
N ASP A 120 15.56 -8.15 3.88
CA ASP A 120 15.59 -9.44 3.19
C ASP A 120 16.22 -9.30 1.79
N ILE A 121 15.83 -8.26 1.05
CA ILE A 121 16.41 -7.94 -0.27
C ILE A 121 17.89 -7.61 -0.14
N ASP A 122 18.27 -6.78 0.84
CA ASP A 122 19.65 -6.36 1.04
C ASP A 122 20.53 -7.55 1.46
N ARG A 123 20.01 -8.44 2.31
CA ARG A 123 20.69 -9.70 2.64
C ARG A 123 20.90 -10.57 1.40
N PHE A 124 19.92 -10.68 0.51
CA PHE A 124 20.06 -11.40 -0.75
C PHE A 124 21.07 -10.74 -1.70
N CYS A 125 21.12 -9.40 -1.71
CA CYS A 125 22.03 -8.63 -2.55
C CYS A 125 23.45 -8.50 -1.98
N SER A 126 23.68 -8.93 -0.73
CA SER A 126 24.94 -8.75 0.00
C SER A 126 26.18 -9.24 -0.76
N ALA A 127 26.08 -10.41 -1.39
CA ALA A 127 27.15 -11.00 -2.20
C ALA A 127 27.63 -10.10 -3.35
N PHE A 128 26.74 -9.25 -3.89
CA PHE A 128 27.07 -8.32 -4.96
C PHE A 128 27.65 -7.02 -4.41
N THR A 129 27.07 -6.50 -3.33
CA THR A 129 27.57 -5.28 -2.69
C THR A 129 28.96 -5.44 -2.11
N GLU A 130 29.31 -6.63 -1.60
CA GLU A 130 30.67 -6.96 -1.13
C GLU A 130 31.72 -6.93 -2.25
N GLN A 131 31.30 -7.03 -3.51
CA GLN A 131 32.16 -7.02 -4.69
C GLN A 131 32.11 -5.66 -5.43
N ASP A 132 31.70 -4.60 -4.74
CA ASP A 132 31.49 -3.24 -5.26
C ASP A 132 30.45 -3.14 -6.41
N ILE A 133 29.59 -4.15 -6.57
CA ILE A 133 28.51 -4.13 -7.56
C ILE A 133 27.26 -3.56 -6.90
N LYS A 134 26.81 -2.40 -7.39
CA LYS A 134 25.58 -1.75 -6.88
C LYS A 134 24.33 -2.41 -7.48
N PRO A 135 23.42 -2.94 -6.66
CA PRO A 135 22.12 -3.42 -7.13
C PRO A 135 21.36 -2.36 -7.92
N ASN A 136 20.77 -2.75 -9.05
CA ASN A 136 19.89 -1.86 -9.80
C ASN A 136 18.58 -1.65 -9.02
N LYS A 137 18.47 -0.49 -8.36
CA LYS A 137 17.29 -0.11 -7.56
C LYS A 137 15.99 -0.14 -8.37
N MET A 138 16.03 0.13 -9.67
CA MET A 138 14.83 0.09 -10.52
C MET A 138 14.33 -1.35 -10.72
N VAL A 139 15.24 -2.31 -10.89
CA VAL A 139 14.87 -3.72 -11.03
C VAL A 139 14.30 -4.28 -9.73
N ILE A 140 14.88 -3.91 -8.59
CA ILE A 140 14.33 -4.25 -7.28
C ILE A 140 12.92 -3.69 -7.14
N LYS A 141 12.74 -2.39 -7.41
CA LYS A 141 11.44 -1.73 -7.35
C LYS A 141 10.41 -2.40 -8.26
N ASP A 142 10.80 -2.78 -9.48
CA ASP A 142 9.92 -3.46 -10.43
C ASP A 142 9.45 -4.82 -9.88
N ILE A 143 10.35 -5.59 -9.29
CA ILE A 143 10.03 -6.92 -8.73
C ILE A 143 9.13 -6.80 -7.50
N VAL A 144 9.47 -5.89 -6.59
CA VAL A 144 8.64 -5.60 -5.42
C VAL A 144 7.26 -5.13 -5.85
N SER A 145 7.18 -4.20 -6.81
CA SER A 145 5.90 -3.68 -7.31
C SER A 145 5.08 -4.78 -8.00
N ALA A 146 5.72 -5.63 -8.81
CA ALA A 146 5.04 -6.74 -9.48
C ALA A 146 4.48 -7.77 -8.50
N ALA A 147 5.08 -7.93 -7.33
CA ALA A 147 4.59 -8.84 -6.29
C ALA A 147 3.47 -8.21 -5.44
N ILE A 148 3.64 -6.97 -4.98
CA ILE A 148 2.74 -6.37 -3.99
C ILE A 148 1.53 -5.68 -4.66
N ILE A 149 1.72 -4.91 -5.74
CA ILE A 149 0.66 -4.08 -6.32
C ILE A 149 -0.58 -4.87 -6.78
N PRO A 150 -0.45 -6.03 -7.46
CA PRO A 150 -1.62 -6.84 -7.82
C PRO A 150 -2.44 -7.28 -6.60
N LEU A 151 -1.75 -7.56 -5.49
CA LEU A 151 -2.37 -7.92 -4.23
C LEU A 151 -3.00 -6.71 -3.53
N ILE A 152 -2.69 -5.47 -3.86
CA ILE A 152 -3.37 -4.31 -3.27
C ILE A 152 -4.60 -3.95 -4.09
N VAL A 153 -4.47 -3.97 -5.42
CA VAL A 153 -5.49 -3.44 -6.34
C VAL A 153 -6.65 -4.41 -6.56
N ASN A 154 -6.44 -5.73 -6.47
CA ASN A 154 -7.47 -6.71 -6.81
C ASN A 154 -8.32 -7.13 -5.59
N PRO A 155 -9.54 -6.61 -5.40
CA PRO A 155 -10.36 -6.91 -4.22
C PRO A 155 -10.76 -8.38 -4.12
N ASN A 156 -10.72 -9.15 -5.22
CA ASN A 156 -11.13 -10.56 -5.24
C ASN A 156 -10.12 -11.51 -4.59
N ILE A 157 -8.89 -11.03 -4.35
CA ILE A 157 -7.88 -11.82 -3.64
C ILE A 157 -8.13 -11.66 -2.14
N ALA A 158 -8.48 -12.76 -1.48
CA ALA A 158 -8.56 -12.79 -0.02
C ALA A 158 -7.15 -12.81 0.57
N LEU A 159 -6.82 -11.80 1.37
CA LEU A 159 -5.55 -11.73 2.10
C LEU A 159 -5.83 -12.04 3.56
N LYS A 160 -5.14 -13.06 4.08
CA LYS A 160 -5.18 -13.40 5.50
C LYS A 160 -3.89 -12.92 6.17
N PRO A 161 -3.97 -12.09 7.21
CA PRO A 161 -2.79 -11.62 7.90
C PRO A 161 -2.08 -12.77 8.63
N CYS A 162 -0.75 -12.75 8.64
CA CYS A 162 0.11 -13.76 9.26
C CYS A 162 0.87 -13.23 10.47
N PHE A 163 1.53 -12.08 10.35
CA PHE A 163 2.32 -11.44 11.40
C PHE A 163 1.66 -10.19 11.98
N VAL A 164 0.58 -9.73 11.35
CA VAL A 164 -0.13 -8.50 11.71
C VAL A 164 -1.49 -8.78 12.31
N MET A 165 -2.00 -7.82 13.06
CA MET A 165 -3.33 -7.94 13.67
C MET A 165 -4.43 -7.84 12.61
N GLU A 166 -5.43 -8.72 12.72
CA GLU A 166 -6.62 -8.64 11.88
C GLU A 166 -7.43 -7.39 12.24
N ARG A 167 -7.73 -6.58 11.21
CA ARG A 167 -8.49 -5.34 11.33
C ARG A 167 -9.91 -5.51 10.81
N PRO A 168 -10.86 -4.71 11.33
CA PRO A 168 -12.23 -4.74 10.84
C PRO A 168 -12.29 -4.43 9.34
N ASN A 169 -13.08 -5.21 8.61
CA ASN A 169 -13.36 -4.94 7.21
C ASN A 169 -14.36 -3.77 7.06
N GLU A 170 -14.53 -3.29 5.83
CA GLU A 170 -15.42 -2.16 5.52
C GLU A 170 -16.84 -2.36 6.09
N ALA A 171 -17.42 -3.54 5.92
CA ALA A 171 -18.77 -3.82 6.41
C ALA A 171 -18.87 -3.77 7.95
N GLN A 172 -17.84 -4.24 8.66
CA GLN A 172 -17.76 -4.17 10.12
C GLN A 172 -17.59 -2.71 10.59
N LEU A 173 -16.74 -1.92 9.92
CA LEU A 173 -16.58 -0.49 10.22
C LEU A 173 -17.88 0.27 9.95
N ILE A 174 -18.56 -0.01 8.85
CA ILE A 174 -19.86 0.59 8.55
C ILE A 174 -20.85 0.26 9.68
N ARG A 175 -20.96 -1.00 10.11
CA ARG A 175 -21.85 -1.36 11.23
C ARG A 175 -21.48 -0.71 12.56
N LYS A 176 -20.18 -0.43 12.78
CA LYS A 176 -19.69 0.19 14.01
C LYS A 176 -20.07 1.68 14.09
N TYR A 177 -19.92 2.41 12.98
CA TYR A 177 -20.13 3.85 12.93
C TYR A 177 -21.53 4.26 12.42
N PHE A 178 -22.22 3.37 11.71
CA PHE A 178 -23.54 3.59 11.13
C PHE A 178 -24.50 2.50 11.64
N ILE A 179 -25.71 2.88 12.08
CA ILE A 179 -26.77 1.89 12.33
C ILE A 179 -27.29 1.41 10.96
N ILE A 180 -27.65 0.12 10.86
CA ILE A 180 -28.40 -0.42 9.73
C ILE A 180 -29.78 -0.77 10.29
N GLU A 181 -30.81 -0.01 9.91
CA GLU A 181 -32.21 -0.32 10.22
C GLU A 181 -32.51 -1.80 9.89
N GLY A 182 -32.89 -2.56 10.93
CA GLY A 182 -33.26 -3.98 10.84
C GLY A 182 -32.29 -4.98 11.49
N ILE A 183 -31.12 -4.56 11.98
CA ILE A 183 -30.22 -5.43 12.75
C ILE A 183 -29.80 -4.69 14.02
N GLU A 184 -30.31 -5.13 15.17
CA GLU A 184 -29.79 -4.67 16.46
C GLU A 184 -28.30 -5.03 16.56
N PRO A 185 -27.44 -4.13 17.05
CA PRO A 185 -26.04 -4.45 17.26
C PRO A 185 -25.95 -5.57 18.30
N THR A 186 -25.48 -6.74 17.88
CA THR A 186 -25.11 -7.82 18.79
C THR A 186 -24.06 -7.26 19.74
N VAL A 187 -24.48 -6.99 20.97
CA VAL A 187 -23.55 -6.74 22.07
C VAL A 187 -22.81 -8.06 22.26
N GLU A 188 -21.56 -8.14 21.84
CA GLU A 188 -20.65 -9.18 22.33
C GLU A 188 -20.47 -8.93 23.83
N ILE A 189 -21.25 -9.64 24.64
CA ILE A 189 -21.12 -9.69 26.09
C ILE A 189 -19.96 -10.65 26.40
N PRO A 190 -18.81 -10.20 26.93
CA PRO A 190 -17.88 -11.11 27.57
C PRO A 190 -18.49 -11.65 28.89
N PRO A 191 -18.15 -12.88 29.31
CA PRO A 191 -18.91 -13.61 30.32
C PRO A 191 -18.92 -12.90 31.67
N ILE A 192 -20.13 -12.88 32.24
CA ILE A 192 -20.55 -12.27 33.50
C ILE A 192 -19.70 -12.80 34.68
N VAL A 193 -19.17 -11.87 35.48
CA VAL A 193 -18.89 -12.09 36.91
C VAL A 193 -19.82 -11.18 37.69
N GLU A 194 -20.68 -11.80 38.49
CA GLU A 194 -21.76 -11.17 39.27
C GLU A 194 -21.25 -10.27 40.40
N SER A 195 -21.88 -9.09 40.58
CA SER A 195 -22.37 -8.50 41.85
C SER A 195 -22.83 -7.05 41.66
N PRO A 196 -23.75 -6.50 42.49
CA PRO A 196 -24.99 -5.88 42.00
C PRO A 196 -25.14 -4.36 42.21
N ASP A 197 -26.19 -3.86 41.54
CA ASP A 197 -27.05 -2.68 41.81
C ASP A 197 -26.92 -1.39 40.97
N PRO A 198 -28.04 -0.65 40.78
CA PRO A 198 -28.56 -0.34 39.45
C PRO A 198 -28.47 1.15 39.11
N LEU A 199 -27.99 1.48 37.91
CA LEU A 199 -28.06 2.84 37.40
C LEU A 199 -28.53 2.85 35.94
N SER A 200 -29.79 3.27 35.81
CA SER A 200 -30.46 3.99 34.71
C SER A 200 -29.70 4.20 33.38
N PRO A 201 -30.37 4.03 32.22
CA PRO A 201 -29.79 4.25 30.89
C PRO A 201 -29.67 5.76 30.63
N SER A 202 -28.56 6.38 31.04
CA SER A 202 -28.37 7.82 30.89
C SER A 202 -27.92 8.18 29.47
N HIS A 203 -28.77 8.98 28.80
CA HIS A 203 -28.55 9.93 27.69
C HIS A 203 -27.50 9.65 26.60
N THR A 204 -26.26 9.32 26.92
CA THR A 204 -25.16 9.06 25.97
C THR A 204 -25.50 7.96 24.96
N ASN A 205 -26.19 6.90 25.39
CA ASN A 205 -26.61 5.82 24.48
C ASN A 205 -27.74 6.26 23.53
N LEU A 206 -28.60 7.19 23.97
CA LEU A 206 -29.66 7.75 23.13
C LEU A 206 -29.08 8.71 22.09
N ASP A 207 -28.10 9.52 22.47
CA ASP A 207 -27.47 10.50 21.58
C ASP A 207 -26.57 9.81 20.56
N VAL A 208 -25.83 8.76 20.96
CA VAL A 208 -25.09 7.89 20.03
C VAL A 208 -26.04 7.17 19.08
N ARG A 209 -27.19 6.67 19.55
CA ARG A 209 -28.18 6.00 18.70
C ARG A 209 -28.83 6.96 17.71
N LYS A 210 -29.18 8.18 18.14
CA LYS A 210 -29.70 9.24 17.27
C LYS A 210 -28.69 9.66 16.21
N SER A 211 -27.44 9.93 16.61
CA SER A 211 -26.35 10.29 15.69
C SER A 211 -26.16 9.21 14.62
N ARG A 212 -26.11 7.95 15.03
CA ARG A 212 -25.96 6.81 14.10
C ARG A 212 -27.14 6.62 13.14
N LEU A 213 -28.39 6.85 13.60
CA LEU A 213 -29.58 6.81 12.73
C LEU A 213 -29.55 7.95 11.70
N ASN A 214 -29.13 9.14 12.13
CA ASN A 214 -28.98 10.28 11.25
C ASN A 214 -27.92 10.01 10.17
N LEU A 215 -26.76 9.47 10.56
CA LEU A 215 -25.68 9.05 9.66
C LEU A 215 -26.18 8.11 8.55
N GLN A 216 -27.07 7.18 8.90
CA GLN A 216 -27.68 6.26 7.95
C GLN A 216 -28.65 6.97 6.97
N ALA A 217 -29.46 7.90 7.47
CA ALA A 217 -30.36 8.70 6.63
C ALA A 217 -29.58 9.57 5.63
N ALA A 218 -28.42 10.09 6.03
CA ALA A 218 -27.57 10.87 5.13
C ALA A 218 -26.84 9.98 4.09
N LEU A 219 -26.37 8.79 4.47
CA LEU A 219 -25.79 7.82 3.50
C LEU A 219 -26.79 7.38 2.44
N SER A 220 -28.04 7.11 2.82
CA SER A 220 -29.10 6.74 1.87
C SER A 220 -29.44 7.89 0.92
N ARG A 221 -29.49 9.14 1.42
CA ARG A 221 -29.64 10.34 0.58
C ARG A 221 -28.48 10.52 -0.40
N ALA A 222 -27.24 10.35 0.04
CA ALA A 222 -26.05 10.45 -0.82
C ALA A 222 -26.05 9.40 -1.92
N ARG A 223 -26.46 8.16 -1.62
CA ARG A 223 -26.59 7.08 -2.61
C ARG A 223 -27.75 7.31 -3.60
N ALA A 224 -28.87 7.86 -3.14
CA ALA A 224 -30.02 8.17 -3.99
C ALA A 224 -29.76 9.33 -4.97
N ASN A 225 -28.88 10.28 -4.61
CA ASN A 225 -28.52 11.42 -5.44
C ASN A 225 -27.41 11.11 -6.47
N CYS A 226 -26.81 9.91 -6.45
CA CYS A 226 -25.88 9.46 -7.48
C CYS A 226 -26.64 9.02 -8.75
N LYS A 227 -27.12 9.99 -9.55
CA LYS A 227 -27.25 9.79 -11.00
C LYS A 227 -25.86 9.97 -11.65
N PRO A 228 -25.53 9.24 -12.73
CA PRO A 228 -24.27 9.43 -13.43
C PRO A 228 -24.22 10.86 -13.96
N ALA A 229 -23.26 11.66 -13.48
CA ALA A 229 -23.12 13.04 -13.89
C ALA A 229 -22.70 13.10 -15.36
N GLU A 230 -23.62 13.61 -16.18
CA GLU A 230 -23.31 14.22 -17.47
C GLU A 230 -22.32 15.38 -17.28
N ARG A 231 -21.47 15.54 -18.30
CA ARG A 231 -20.47 16.61 -18.34
C ARG A 231 -21.16 17.97 -18.43
N SER A 232 -20.88 18.84 -17.46
CA SER A 232 -21.05 20.29 -17.63
C SER A 232 -19.90 21.05 -16.98
N LYS A 233 -19.44 22.06 -17.72
CA LYS A 233 -18.23 22.86 -17.48
C LYS A 233 -18.46 24.01 -16.48
N GLU A 234 -17.36 24.35 -15.80
CA GLU A 234 -16.95 25.66 -15.25
C GLU A 234 -17.81 26.32 -14.15
N TYR A 235 -17.22 26.52 -12.96
CA TYR A 235 -16.58 27.80 -12.58
C TYR A 235 -15.71 27.66 -11.32
N ASP A 236 -14.64 28.45 -11.30
CA ASP A 236 -13.53 28.51 -10.35
C ASP A 236 -13.90 28.80 -8.89
N GLN A 237 -13.38 27.99 -7.96
CA GLN A 237 -12.99 28.44 -6.63
C GLN A 237 -11.87 27.55 -6.07
N ALA A 238 -10.71 28.18 -5.83
CA ALA A 238 -9.47 27.71 -5.20
C ALA A 238 -9.46 26.24 -4.73
N GLU A 239 -8.95 25.40 -5.62
CA GLU A 239 -8.88 23.95 -5.50
C GLU A 239 -7.91 23.49 -4.40
N PHE A 240 -8.43 22.76 -3.40
CA PHE A 240 -7.70 21.60 -2.89
C PHE A 240 -7.83 20.49 -3.95
N THR A 241 -7.10 20.64 -5.05
CA THR A 241 -7.15 19.67 -6.12
C THR A 241 -6.59 18.35 -5.60
N LYS A 242 -7.21 17.25 -6.01
CA LYS A 242 -6.74 15.88 -5.78
C LYS A 242 -5.23 15.73 -6.04
N ASP A 243 -4.71 16.52 -6.97
CA ASP A 243 -3.29 16.59 -7.33
C ASP A 243 -2.42 17.17 -6.19
N SER A 244 -2.87 18.17 -5.44
CA SER A 244 -2.15 18.69 -4.26
C SER A 244 -2.05 17.65 -3.14
N ILE A 245 -3.11 16.87 -2.91
CA ILE A 245 -3.07 15.79 -1.92
C ILE A 245 -2.11 14.70 -2.37
N LEU A 246 -2.17 14.29 -3.64
CA LEU A 246 -1.26 13.29 -4.19
C LEU A 246 0.20 13.73 -4.04
N HIS A 247 0.52 14.99 -4.37
CA HIS A 247 1.87 15.53 -4.19
C HIS A 247 2.33 15.57 -2.74
N ALA A 248 1.45 15.93 -1.80
CA ALA A 248 1.78 15.97 -0.38
C ALA A 248 2.15 14.59 0.21
N VAL A 249 1.61 13.51 -0.37
CA VAL A 249 1.93 12.12 0.02
C VAL A 249 2.93 11.43 -0.92
N GLY A 250 3.60 12.19 -1.79
CA GLY A 250 4.62 11.67 -2.72
C GLY A 250 4.07 10.78 -3.84
N LEU A 251 2.77 10.85 -4.11
CA LEU A 251 2.10 10.18 -5.23
C LEU A 251 1.96 11.15 -6.41
N CYS A 252 1.96 10.63 -7.64
CA CYS A 252 1.76 11.45 -8.84
C CYS A 252 0.42 11.13 -9.50
N SER A 253 -0.19 12.13 -10.14
CA SER A 253 -1.45 11.95 -10.84
C SER A 253 -1.26 11.11 -12.11
N HIS A 254 -2.34 10.51 -12.62
CA HIS A 254 -2.26 9.70 -13.85
C HIS A 254 -1.78 10.50 -15.06
N ALA A 255 -2.08 11.81 -15.10
CA ALA A 255 -1.61 12.72 -16.14
C ALA A 255 -0.10 13.01 -16.01
N GLU A 256 0.41 13.12 -14.79
CA GLU A 256 1.84 13.27 -14.51
C GLU A 256 2.62 12.01 -14.82
N TYR A 257 2.11 10.84 -14.43
CA TYR A 257 2.69 9.56 -14.80
C TYR A 257 2.80 9.39 -16.33
N LYS A 258 1.75 9.78 -17.07
CA LYS A 258 1.78 9.78 -18.56
C LYS A 258 2.83 10.75 -19.12
N ARG A 259 2.95 11.96 -18.56
CA ARG A 259 4.00 12.93 -18.95
C ARG A 259 5.40 12.40 -18.66
N LEU A 260 5.62 11.80 -17.49
CA LEU A 260 6.90 11.22 -17.10
C LEU A 260 7.29 10.06 -18.02
N LYS A 261 6.32 9.21 -18.37
CA LYS A 261 6.54 8.11 -19.31
C LYS A 261 6.88 8.60 -20.71
N LEU A 262 6.24 9.67 -21.18
CA LEU A 262 6.53 10.28 -22.48
C LEU A 262 7.89 10.99 -22.53
N SER A 263 8.29 11.68 -21.46
CA SER A 263 9.61 12.33 -21.39
C SER A 263 10.76 11.32 -21.37
N MET A 264 10.58 10.17 -20.72
CA MET A 264 11.55 9.06 -20.77
C MET A 264 11.71 8.46 -22.17
N VAL A 265 10.63 8.39 -22.96
CA VAL A 265 10.67 7.90 -24.36
C VAL A 265 11.35 8.92 -25.29
N LEU A 266 11.18 10.22 -25.06
CA LEU A 266 11.81 11.27 -25.85
C LEU A 266 13.31 11.40 -25.60
N LEU A 267 13.77 11.16 -24.36
CA LEU A 267 15.19 11.14 -24.02
C LEU A 267 15.95 10.00 -24.72
N GLN A 268 15.30 8.86 -24.98
CA GLN A 268 15.92 7.75 -25.72
C GLN A 268 16.08 8.04 -27.22
N LYS A 269 15.26 8.92 -27.80
CA LYS A 269 15.35 9.30 -29.23
C LYS A 269 16.39 10.37 -29.54
N ARG A 270 16.95 11.05 -28.53
CA ARG A 270 17.99 12.09 -28.68
C ARG A 270 19.40 11.55 -28.38
N LYS A 271 19.75 10.34 -28.81
CA LYS A 271 21.18 9.98 -28.94
C LYS A 271 21.74 10.65 -30.20
N PRO A 272 22.78 11.48 -30.10
CA PRO A 272 23.40 12.08 -31.28
C PRO A 272 24.02 10.98 -32.14
N LYS A 273 23.74 11.04 -33.45
CA LYS A 273 24.41 10.23 -34.47
C LYS A 273 25.90 10.55 -34.42
N PRO A 274 26.81 9.57 -34.35
CA PRO A 274 28.24 9.83 -34.53
C PRO A 274 28.45 10.26 -35.98
N THR A 275 28.82 11.52 -36.20
CA THR A 275 29.35 11.96 -37.48
C THR A 275 30.79 11.47 -37.60
N GLU A 276 30.95 10.31 -38.25
CA GLU A 276 32.20 10.02 -38.96
C GLU A 276 32.36 11.04 -40.08
N LYS A 277 33.42 11.85 -40.00
CA LYS A 277 34.17 12.27 -41.18
C LYS A 277 35.64 12.30 -40.84
N THR A 278 36.29 11.19 -41.18
CA THR A 278 37.71 11.12 -41.48
C THR A 278 37.91 11.67 -42.89
N LYS A 279 38.70 12.73 -43.01
CA LYS A 279 39.76 12.89 -44.03
C LYS A 279 40.65 14.05 -43.64
#